data_AF-A0A9D2T4X9-F1
#
_entry.id   AF-A0A9D2T4X9-F1
#
_cell.length_a   1.000
_cell.length_b   1.000
_cell.length_c   1.000
_cell.angle_alpha   90.00
_cell.angle_beta   90.00
_cell.angle_gamma   90.00
#
_symmetry.space_group_name_H-M   'P 1'
#
loop_
_entity.id
_entity.type
_entity.pdbx_description
1 polymer ?
#
loop_
_entity_poly.entity_id
_entity_poly.type
_entity_poly.pdbx_seq_one_letter_code
_entity_poly.pdbx_strand_id
1 'polypeptide(L)'
;MKGKKLLALLLAAVLAAGVLTACGGPGTSAGVKLNTGTIEQMLETEGVTAAVAADGELSAAVDEVAASLAQCTLEEIGRLDVKSMVAQKAGVRPLVCEVYGDSYWISTPLGYASRRERTAAGLIDDLGAGSYHVAAAIFVEQGGQRQILFAVTAA
;
A
#
# COMPACT_ATOMS: atom_id res chain seq x y z
N MET A 1 53.61 14.57 -19.08
CA MET A 1 52.30 14.35 -19.75
C MET A 1 51.79 12.99 -19.29
N LYS A 2 50.96 12.95 -18.23
CA LYS A 2 49.49 12.87 -18.34
C LYS A 2 49.12 11.70 -19.27
N GLY A 3 49.00 10.48 -18.76
CA GLY A 3 47.92 10.11 -17.85
C GLY A 3 46.66 9.93 -18.68
N LYS A 4 46.54 8.79 -19.38
CA LYS A 4 45.38 8.50 -20.27
C LYS A 4 45.36 7.07 -20.83
N LYS A 5 45.82 6.04 -20.12
CA LYS A 5 45.60 4.64 -20.56
C LYS A 5 45.22 3.64 -19.47
N LEU A 6 45.06 4.07 -18.22
CA LEU A 6 44.68 3.19 -17.10
C LEU A 6 43.20 3.27 -16.69
N LEU A 7 42.38 4.03 -17.43
CA LEU A 7 40.98 4.29 -17.06
C LEU A 7 39.98 3.27 -17.61
N ALA A 8 40.42 2.31 -18.43
CA ALA A 8 39.53 1.33 -19.06
C ALA A 8 39.47 -0.02 -18.33
N LEU A 9 40.29 -0.27 -17.30
CA LEU A 9 40.37 -1.59 -16.66
C LEU A 9 39.80 -1.65 -15.23
N LEU A 10 39.38 -0.52 -14.65
CA LEU A 10 38.82 -0.47 -13.29
C LEU A 10 37.29 -0.52 -13.24
N LEU A 11 36.60 -0.51 -14.38
CA LEU A 11 35.13 -0.49 -14.44
C LEU A 11 34.47 -1.88 -14.51
N ALA A 12 35.26 -2.97 -14.53
CA ALA A 12 34.72 -4.34 -14.63
C ALA A 12 34.86 -5.17 -13.34
N ALA A 13 35.44 -4.61 -12.26
CA ALA A 13 35.74 -5.35 -11.03
C ALA A 13 34.76 -5.11 -9.86
N VAL A 14 33.71 -4.29 -10.03
CA VAL A 14 32.71 -4.03 -8.97
C VAL A 14 31.41 -4.81 -9.18
N LEU A 15 31.29 -5.59 -10.25
CA LEU A 15 30.09 -6.40 -10.53
C LEU A 15 30.06 -7.77 -9.85
N ALA A 16 31.03 -8.11 -8.98
CA ALA A 16 31.19 -9.48 -8.46
C ALA A 16 31.56 -9.57 -6.96
N ALA A 17 31.06 -8.65 -6.12
CA ALA A 17 31.15 -8.78 -4.67
C ALA A 17 29.89 -8.20 -4.01
N GLY A 18 28.81 -8.97 -4.04
CA GLY A 18 27.55 -8.62 -3.38
C GLY A 18 26.58 -9.79 -3.28
N VAL A 19 27.07 -11.02 -3.33
CA VAL A 19 26.26 -12.21 -3.05
C VAL A 19 27.02 -12.96 -1.97
N LEU A 20 26.62 -12.74 -0.72
CA LEU A 20 26.45 -13.74 0.34
C LEU A 20 26.14 -13.04 1.69
N THR A 21 24.86 -13.15 2.07
CA THR A 21 24.34 -13.33 3.44
C THR A 21 24.46 -12.19 4.47
N ALA A 22 23.36 -11.45 4.67
CA ALA A 22 22.56 -11.42 5.92
C ALA A 22 21.49 -10.29 5.93
N CYS A 23 20.24 -10.65 6.28
CA CYS A 23 19.11 -9.85 6.80
C CYS A 23 18.79 -8.44 6.27
N GLY A 24 17.62 -8.29 5.63
CA GLY A 24 16.93 -7.01 5.44
C GLY A 24 16.89 -6.54 4.00
N GLY A 25 16.02 -7.14 3.17
CA GLY A 25 15.75 -6.57 1.85
C GLY A 25 15.06 -5.21 1.98
N PRO A 26 15.32 -4.24 1.08
CA PRO A 26 14.55 -3.00 1.02
C PRO A 26 13.07 -3.35 0.90
N GLY A 27 12.23 -2.67 1.70
CA GLY A 27 10.84 -3.08 1.93
C GLY A 27 10.10 -3.41 0.64
N THR A 28 9.40 -4.55 0.67
CA THR A 28 8.62 -5.02 -0.48
C THR A 28 7.22 -4.42 -0.41
N SER A 29 6.64 -4.08 -1.57
CA SER A 29 5.23 -3.68 -1.67
C SER A 29 4.54 -4.46 -2.79
N ALA A 30 3.23 -4.67 -2.64
CA ALA A 30 2.39 -5.33 -3.62
C ALA A 30 0.94 -4.83 -3.51
N GLY A 31 0.36 -4.45 -4.65
CA GLY A 31 -1.04 -4.07 -4.75
C GLY A 31 -1.98 -5.20 -4.35
N VAL A 32 -3.11 -4.81 -3.75
CA VAL A 32 -4.15 -5.71 -3.29
C VAL A 32 -5.36 -5.56 -4.20
N LYS A 33 -5.74 -6.67 -4.85
CA LYS A 33 -7.04 -6.76 -5.50
C LYS A 33 -8.13 -6.98 -4.46
N LEU A 34 -8.88 -5.93 -4.14
CA LEU A 34 -10.07 -5.99 -3.29
C LEU A 34 -11.27 -6.52 -4.10
N ASN A 35 -12.10 -7.35 -3.47
CA ASN A 35 -13.37 -7.76 -4.07
C ASN A 35 -14.46 -6.73 -3.76
N THR A 36 -14.69 -5.79 -4.67
CA THR A 36 -15.65 -4.69 -4.47
C THR A 36 -17.09 -5.18 -4.31
N GLY A 37 -17.49 -6.25 -5.01
CA GLY A 37 -18.83 -6.84 -4.82
C GLY A 37 -19.02 -7.45 -3.42
N THR A 38 -17.96 -7.98 -2.81
CA THR A 38 -18.01 -8.42 -1.41
C THR A 38 -18.12 -7.23 -0.45
N ILE A 39 -17.44 -6.11 -0.74
CA ILE A 39 -17.54 -4.88 0.06
C ILE A 39 -18.96 -4.32 0.00
N GLU A 40 -19.54 -4.21 -1.20
CA GLU A 40 -20.93 -3.77 -1.40
C GLU A 40 -21.92 -4.66 -0.66
N GLN A 41 -21.76 -5.98 -0.74
CA GLN A 41 -22.63 -6.92 -0.03
C GLN A 41 -22.55 -6.76 1.50
N MET A 42 -21.37 -6.47 2.05
CA MET A 42 -21.19 -6.19 3.48
C MET A 42 -21.92 -4.90 3.88
N LEU A 43 -21.73 -3.83 3.11
CA LEU A 43 -22.38 -2.54 3.34
C LEU A 43 -23.91 -2.64 3.25
N GLU A 44 -24.43 -3.38 2.27
CA GLU A 44 -25.88 -3.62 2.15
C GLU A 44 -26.44 -4.38 3.36
N THR A 45 -25.69 -5.37 3.88
CA THR A 45 -26.08 -6.11 5.09
C THR A 45 -26.14 -5.19 6.32
N GLU A 46 -25.31 -4.15 6.36
CA GLU A 46 -25.26 -3.14 7.42
C GLU A 46 -26.27 -1.99 7.19
N GLY A 47 -27.00 -1.99 6.07
CA GLY A 47 -28.00 -0.98 5.72
C GLY A 47 -27.42 0.26 5.02
N VAL A 48 -26.17 0.21 4.58
CA VAL A 48 -25.52 1.28 3.83
C VAL A 48 -25.63 1.03 2.33
N THR A 49 -26.26 1.98 1.64
CA THR A 49 -26.34 1.95 0.17
C THR A 49 -25.12 2.63 -0.43
N ALA A 50 -24.10 1.87 -0.78
CA ALA A 50 -22.90 2.37 -1.42
C ALA A 50 -22.50 1.54 -2.65
N ALA A 51 -22.04 2.22 -3.70
CA ALA A 51 -21.41 1.59 -4.86
C ALA A 51 -19.90 1.68 -4.73
N VAL A 52 -19.19 0.58 -4.97
CA VAL A 52 -17.74 0.47 -4.76
C VAL A 52 -17.08 -0.06 -6.03
N ALA A 53 -16.11 0.69 -6.54
CA ALA A 53 -15.33 0.32 -7.71
C ALA A 53 -13.83 0.40 -7.43
N ALA A 54 -13.05 -0.34 -8.20
CA ALA A 54 -11.61 -0.11 -8.28
C ALA A 54 -11.34 1.05 -9.25
N ASP A 55 -10.38 1.90 -8.93
CA ASP A 55 -9.85 2.91 -9.84
C ASP A 55 -8.35 2.67 -10.08
N GLY A 56 -7.94 2.80 -11.34
CA GLY A 56 -6.57 2.49 -11.77
C GLY A 56 -5.55 3.51 -11.25
N GLU A 57 -5.91 4.79 -11.25
CA GLU A 57 -5.03 5.88 -10.81
C GLU A 57 -4.85 5.85 -9.30
N LEU A 58 -5.93 5.66 -8.55
CA LEU A 58 -5.90 5.47 -7.11
C LEU A 58 -5.09 4.22 -6.73
N SER A 59 -5.26 3.12 -7.45
CA SER A 59 -4.50 1.88 -7.20
C SER A 59 -3.00 2.08 -7.42
N ALA A 60 -2.60 2.71 -8.54
CA ALA A 60 -1.21 3.01 -8.82
C ALA A 60 -0.60 3.97 -7.78
N ALA A 61 -1.35 4.98 -7.36
CA ALA A 61 -0.93 5.92 -6.33
C ALA A 61 -0.72 5.23 -4.97
N VAL A 62 -1.63 4.36 -4.57
CA VAL A 62 -1.52 3.58 -3.33
C VAL A 62 -0.33 2.63 -3.39
N ASP A 63 -0.08 1.98 -4.53
CA ASP A 63 1.09 1.11 -4.72
C ASP A 63 2.42 1.88 -4.61
N GLU A 64 2.52 3.04 -5.26
CA GLU A 64 3.72 3.89 -5.20
C GLU A 64 3.97 4.45 -3.79
N VAL A 65 2.91 4.88 -3.09
CA VAL A 65 3.02 5.34 -1.71
C VAL A 65 3.42 4.18 -0.81
N ALA A 66 2.80 3.01 -0.93
CA ALA A 66 3.19 1.83 -0.15
C ALA A 66 4.65 1.42 -0.40
N ALA A 67 5.15 1.53 -1.63
CA ALA A 67 6.58 1.30 -1.94
C ALA A 67 7.49 2.31 -1.23
N SER A 68 7.04 3.57 -1.10
CA SER A 68 7.76 4.60 -0.36
C SER A 68 7.74 4.34 1.15
N LEU A 69 6.58 3.97 1.71
CA LEU A 69 6.44 3.62 3.12
C LEU A 69 7.26 2.38 3.51
N ALA A 70 7.48 1.45 2.58
CA ALA A 70 8.32 0.28 2.79
C ALA A 70 9.80 0.63 3.10
N GLN A 71 10.23 1.87 2.79
CA GLN A 71 11.56 2.38 3.10
C GLN A 71 11.64 3.08 4.47
N CYS A 72 10.52 3.19 5.18
CA CYS A 72 10.43 3.86 6.47
C CYS A 72 10.25 2.84 7.60
N THR A 73 10.63 3.23 8.81
CA THR A 73 10.22 2.56 10.05
C THR A 73 8.77 2.91 10.41
N LEU A 74 8.13 2.11 11.26
CA LEU A 74 6.80 2.45 11.80
C LEU A 74 6.71 3.83 12.46
N GLU A 75 7.75 4.22 13.19
CA GLU A 75 7.79 5.49 13.90
C GLU A 75 7.83 6.67 12.91
N GLU A 76 8.53 6.50 11.79
CA GLU A 76 8.55 7.49 10.70
C GLU A 76 7.21 7.53 9.96
N ILE A 77 6.62 6.37 9.64
CA ILE A 77 5.30 6.29 9.00
C ILE A 77 4.25 7.05 9.82
N GLY A 78 4.26 6.90 11.16
CA GLY A 78 3.36 7.61 12.06
C GLY A 78 3.51 9.14 12.06
N ARG A 79 4.56 9.69 11.45
CA ARG A 79 4.79 11.14 11.28
C ARG A 79 4.49 11.64 9.87
N LEU A 80 4.28 10.75 8.91
CA LEU A 80 4.00 11.11 7.52
C LEU A 80 2.54 11.45 7.32
N ASP A 81 2.26 12.44 6.47
CA ASP A 81 0.91 12.68 5.96
C ASP A 81 0.65 11.78 4.76
N VAL A 82 0.41 10.49 5.05
CA VAL A 82 0.18 9.45 4.03
C VAL A 82 -1.01 9.79 3.13
N LYS A 83 -2.05 10.42 3.70
CA LYS A 83 -3.22 10.88 2.95
C LYS A 83 -2.84 11.90 1.88
N SER A 84 -2.03 12.89 2.23
CA SER A 84 -1.53 13.88 1.27
C SER A 84 -0.58 13.27 0.24
N MET A 85 0.23 12.27 0.62
CA MET A 85 1.08 11.55 -0.33
C MET A 85 0.24 10.83 -1.39
N VAL A 86 -0.79 10.08 -0.98
CA VAL A 86 -1.72 9.42 -1.92
C VAL A 86 -2.45 10.47 -2.77
N ALA A 87 -2.89 11.58 -2.17
CA ALA A 87 -3.59 12.63 -2.89
C ALA A 87 -2.75 13.25 -4.01
N GLN A 88 -1.48 13.55 -3.73
CA GLN A 88 -0.55 14.11 -4.71
C GLN A 88 -0.29 13.16 -5.87
N LYS A 89 -0.28 11.84 -5.61
CA LYS A 89 -0.04 10.81 -6.62
C LYS A 89 -1.28 10.50 -7.45
N ALA A 90 -2.44 10.42 -6.82
CA ALA A 90 -3.70 10.07 -7.48
C ALA A 90 -4.37 11.27 -8.16
N GLY A 91 -3.96 12.51 -7.88
CA GLY A 91 -4.61 13.72 -8.41
C GLY A 91 -6.01 13.98 -7.83
N VAL A 92 -6.47 13.14 -6.91
CA VAL A 92 -7.74 13.24 -6.17
C VAL A 92 -7.45 13.35 -4.68
N ARG A 93 -8.37 13.91 -3.89
CA ARG A 93 -8.22 13.92 -2.44
C ARG A 93 -8.90 12.67 -1.87
N PRO A 94 -8.16 11.72 -1.26
CA PRO A 94 -8.78 10.60 -0.57
C PRO A 94 -9.69 11.14 0.53
N LEU A 95 -10.88 10.57 0.67
CA LEU A 95 -11.76 10.82 1.81
C LEU A 95 -11.16 10.17 3.05
N VAL A 96 -10.63 8.96 2.90
CA VAL A 96 -10.02 8.15 3.95
C VAL A 96 -8.70 7.57 3.44
N CYS A 97 -7.69 7.52 4.31
CA CYS A 97 -6.42 6.87 4.01
C CYS A 97 -5.79 6.37 5.32
N GLU A 98 -5.68 5.05 5.47
CA GLU A 98 -5.31 4.42 6.73
C GLU A 98 -4.26 3.33 6.52
N VAL A 99 -3.34 3.20 7.48
CA VAL A 99 -2.30 2.17 7.51
C VAL A 99 -2.54 1.24 8.69
N TYR A 100 -2.69 -0.05 8.43
CA TYR A 100 -2.89 -1.07 9.46
C TYR A 100 -1.77 -2.11 9.46
N GLY A 101 -1.34 -2.51 10.66
CA GLY A 101 -0.34 -3.57 10.84
C GLY A 101 -0.92 -4.99 10.84
N ASP A 102 -0.01 -5.96 10.81
CA ASP A 102 -0.28 -7.41 10.81
C ASP A 102 -1.17 -7.89 11.98
N SER A 103 -1.22 -7.16 13.10
CA SER A 103 -2.09 -7.49 14.24
C SER A 103 -3.59 -7.38 13.92
N TYR A 104 -3.95 -6.59 12.90
CA TYR A 104 -5.31 -6.54 12.37
C TYR A 104 -5.62 -7.72 11.42
N TRP A 105 -4.89 -8.83 11.48
CA TRP A 105 -5.00 -9.93 10.51
C TRP A 105 -5.62 -11.22 11.07
N ILE A 106 -6.08 -11.23 12.33
CA ILE A 106 -6.61 -12.45 12.96
C ILE A 106 -7.78 -13.03 12.14
N SER A 107 -7.56 -14.24 11.64
CA SER A 107 -8.42 -15.01 10.74
C SER A 107 -9.85 -15.13 11.26
N THR A 108 -10.83 -14.74 10.45
CA THR A 108 -12.23 -15.13 10.66
C THR A 108 -12.56 -16.43 9.91
N PRO A 109 -13.58 -17.20 10.32
CA PRO A 109 -14.00 -18.44 9.64
C PRO A 109 -14.32 -18.27 8.14
N LEU A 110 -14.57 -17.03 7.70
CA LEU A 110 -14.84 -16.64 6.31
C LEU A 110 -13.57 -16.47 5.44
N GLY A 111 -12.37 -16.71 5.99
CA GLY A 111 -11.09 -16.66 5.26
C GLY A 111 -10.40 -15.29 5.28
N TYR A 112 -9.21 -15.23 4.66
CA TYR A 112 -8.36 -14.01 4.59
C TYR A 112 -8.92 -12.94 3.64
N ALA A 113 -9.62 -13.35 2.58
CA ALA A 113 -10.18 -12.47 1.55
C ALA A 113 -11.52 -11.82 1.93
N SER A 114 -11.93 -11.90 3.19
CA SER A 114 -13.08 -11.14 3.70
C SER A 114 -12.65 -10.05 4.69
N ARG A 115 -11.41 -10.07 5.19
CA ARG A 115 -10.97 -9.12 6.22
C ARG A 115 -10.55 -7.78 5.64
N ARG A 116 -9.84 -7.80 4.50
CA ARG A 116 -9.45 -6.57 3.78
C ARG A 116 -10.69 -5.86 3.25
N GLU A 117 -11.64 -6.64 2.75
CA GLU A 117 -12.96 -6.23 2.30
C GLU A 117 -13.78 -5.69 3.46
N ARG A 118 -13.77 -6.35 4.64
CA ARG A 118 -14.45 -5.83 5.84
C ARG A 118 -13.83 -4.53 6.34
N THR A 119 -12.50 -4.41 6.34
CA THR A 119 -11.84 -3.15 6.70
C THR A 119 -12.23 -2.05 5.72
N ALA A 120 -12.16 -2.32 4.42
CA ALA A 120 -12.61 -1.38 3.39
C ALA A 120 -14.09 -1.00 3.54
N ALA A 121 -14.96 -1.97 3.85
CA ALA A 121 -16.37 -1.74 4.14
C ALA A 121 -16.54 -0.83 5.36
N GLY A 122 -15.88 -1.11 6.48
CA GLY A 122 -15.95 -0.25 7.68
C GLY A 122 -15.50 1.18 7.42
N LEU A 123 -14.42 1.37 6.62
CA LEU A 123 -14.00 2.72 6.22
C LEU A 123 -15.05 3.45 5.36
N ILE A 124 -15.86 2.72 4.60
CA ILE A 124 -16.94 3.28 3.76
C ILE A 124 -18.23 3.47 4.57
N ASP A 125 -18.54 2.58 5.52
CA ASP A 125 -19.66 2.69 6.44
C ASP A 125 -19.60 4.02 7.21
N ASP A 126 -18.41 4.37 7.72
CA ASP A 126 -18.15 5.66 8.38
C ASP A 126 -18.40 6.88 7.47
N LEU A 127 -18.29 6.72 6.14
CA LEU A 127 -18.60 7.76 5.15
C LEU A 127 -20.09 7.80 4.79
N GLY A 128 -20.80 6.69 4.94
CA GLY A 128 -22.21 6.53 4.61
C GLY A 128 -22.47 6.30 3.11
N ALA A 129 -23.74 6.49 2.72
CA ALA A 129 -24.21 6.22 1.36
C ALA A 129 -23.50 7.06 0.30
N GLY A 130 -23.14 6.44 -0.83
CA GLY A 130 -22.41 7.14 -1.89
C GLY A 130 -21.84 6.22 -2.97
N SER A 131 -20.95 6.78 -3.79
CA SER A 131 -20.18 6.02 -4.77
C SER A 131 -18.70 6.27 -4.50
N TYR A 132 -17.92 5.20 -4.39
CA TYR A 132 -16.55 5.25 -3.90
C TYR A 132 -15.61 4.42 -4.77
N HIS A 133 -14.40 4.96 -4.93
CA HIS A 133 -13.25 4.19 -5.37
C HIS A 133 -12.43 3.74 -4.18
N VAL A 134 -12.01 2.48 -4.19
CA VAL A 134 -11.18 1.90 -3.13
C VAL A 134 -9.94 1.23 -3.72
N ALA A 135 -8.81 1.43 -3.04
CA ALA A 135 -7.56 0.76 -3.35
C ALA A 135 -6.83 0.36 -2.07
N ALA A 136 -6.00 -0.68 -2.17
CA ALA A 136 -5.13 -1.09 -1.09
C ALA A 136 -3.81 -1.67 -1.60
N ALA A 137 -2.76 -1.54 -0.79
CA ALA A 137 -1.45 -2.13 -1.05
C ALA A 137 -0.83 -2.64 0.25
N ILE A 138 -0.20 -3.81 0.19
CA ILE A 138 0.57 -4.38 1.29
C ILE A 138 2.02 -3.94 1.14
N PHE A 139 2.66 -3.61 2.26
CA PHE A 139 4.10 -3.38 2.28
C PHE A 139 4.74 -3.92 3.56
N VAL A 140 6.05 -4.14 3.54
CA VAL A 140 6.85 -4.48 4.73
C VAL A 140 7.72 -3.27 5.04
N GLU A 141 7.52 -2.67 6.22
CA GLU A 141 8.32 -1.52 6.67
C GLU A 141 9.75 -1.94 7.05
N GLN A 142 10.65 -0.97 7.23
CA GLN A 142 12.09 -1.22 7.40
C GLN A 142 12.42 -2.10 8.62
N GLY A 143 11.64 -2.01 9.69
CA GLY A 143 11.70 -2.86 10.89
C GLY A 143 11.15 -4.29 10.69
N GLY A 144 10.67 -4.62 9.49
CA GLY A 144 10.20 -5.95 9.11
C GLY A 144 8.72 -6.22 9.38
N GLN A 145 7.95 -5.24 9.86
CA GLN A 145 6.53 -5.40 10.11
C GLN A 145 5.70 -5.28 8.83
N ARG A 146 4.76 -6.19 8.65
CA ARG A 146 3.84 -6.15 7.50
C ARG A 146 2.69 -5.19 7.77
N GLN A 147 2.43 -4.32 6.81
CA GLN A 147 1.40 -3.29 6.84
C GLN A 147 0.50 -3.40 5.59
N ILE A 148 -0.67 -2.79 5.67
CA ILE A 148 -1.55 -2.56 4.54
C ILE A 148 -2.02 -1.10 4.55
N LEU A 149 -1.85 -0.42 3.43
CA LEU A 149 -2.37 0.91 3.16
C LEU A 149 -3.73 0.75 2.46
N PHE A 150 -4.75 1.43 2.96
CA PHE A 150 -6.04 1.61 2.30
C PHE A 150 -6.22 3.06 1.89
N ALA A 151 -6.88 3.28 0.77
CA ALA A 151 -7.38 4.60 0.38
C ALA A 151 -8.79 4.47 -0.20
N VAL A 152 -9.66 5.40 0.20
CA VAL A 152 -11.03 5.54 -0.32
C VAL A 152 -11.19 6.97 -0.82
N THR A 153 -11.78 7.15 -2.00
CA THR A 153 -12.17 8.45 -2.54
C THR A 153 -13.58 8.37 -3.13
N ALA A 154 -14.20 9.52 -3.40
CA ALA A 154 -15.47 9.55 -4.11
C ALA A 154 -15.27 9.13 -5.57
N ALA A 155 -16.23 8.40 -6.12
CA ALA A 155 -16.29 8.04 -7.54
C ALA A 155 -17.02 9.10 -8.39
#